data_AF-A0A4S4LXD3-F1
#
_entry.id   AF-A0A4S4LXD3-F1
#
_cell.length_a   1.000
_cell.length_b   1.000
_cell.length_c   1.000
_cell.angle_alpha   90.00
_cell.angle_beta   90.00
_cell.angle_gamma   90.00
#
_symmetry.space_group_name_H-M   'P 1'
#
loop_
_entity.id
_entity.type
_entity.pdbx_description
1 polymer ?
#
loop_
_entity_poly.entity_id
_entity_poly.type
_entity_poly.pdbx_seq_one_letter_code
_entity_poly.pdbx_strand_id
1 'polypeptide(L)'
;MSRLVDRASRQLVPDTAEFSGFGALRPSEKRWRDRYFFLQQHGYTLRPRYHPDWKPSWLGTSIDADSSEDFIASLEGEVLDAVRTKDNFRVSIKVISNASDESRIACLLSSKKLLSDPNNHCVPIFDVLPDPLGAENSLLVMMYLRPYDDPEFEVIEEVIDFVKQTLERPVKYYFIDWGLSSYFREGESPYVLGTKCADHNAPELSNVHPYNAFMLDVFILGHMYEDDLLKVYHGLDFLEPLITFMTLSQPERRPTAEAALRMFYDIRRGLSRTTLPWRLRKREESGTERVVYDTLSAAKAGLKLVRRGLIGA
;
A
#
# COMPACT_ATOMS: atom_id res chain seq x y z
N MET A 1 -49.95 -7.25 -34.35
CA MET A 1 -49.32 -6.99 -35.67
C MET A 1 -48.94 -5.52 -35.75
N SER A 2 -47.66 -5.25 -36.03
CA SER A 2 -47.09 -4.03 -36.65
C SER A 2 -47.17 -2.65 -35.96
N ARG A 3 -45.98 -2.20 -35.51
CA ARG A 3 -45.29 -0.89 -35.71
C ARG A 3 -45.92 0.45 -35.28
N LEU A 4 -45.06 1.22 -34.57
CA LEU A 4 -44.94 2.70 -34.47
C LEU A 4 -46.12 3.37 -33.74
N VAL A 5 -45.97 4.00 -32.57
CA VAL A 5 -45.25 5.24 -32.23
C VAL A 5 -45.16 5.20 -30.68
N ASP A 6 -43.99 5.36 -30.04
CA ASP A 6 -43.68 6.67 -29.46
C ASP A 6 -42.18 6.86 -29.20
N ARG A 7 -41.59 7.74 -30.02
CA ARG A 7 -40.33 8.43 -29.71
C ARG A 7 -40.70 9.66 -28.88
N ALA A 8 -40.85 9.53 -27.57
CA ALA A 8 -40.99 10.71 -26.71
C ALA A 8 -40.73 10.39 -25.23
N SER A 9 -39.45 10.24 -24.86
CA SER A 9 -38.93 10.70 -23.55
C SER A 9 -37.41 10.49 -23.50
N ARG A 10 -36.68 11.09 -24.45
CA ARG A 10 -35.34 11.58 -24.12
C ARG A 10 -35.57 12.78 -23.22
N GLN A 11 -35.64 12.55 -21.91
CA GLN A 11 -35.46 13.64 -20.96
C GLN A 11 -34.11 14.27 -21.29
N LEU A 12 -34.16 15.48 -21.84
CA LEU A 12 -33.04 16.39 -21.87
C LEU A 12 -32.69 16.64 -20.41
N VAL A 13 -31.76 15.86 -19.88
CA VAL A 13 -31.04 16.20 -18.66
C VAL A 13 -30.44 17.59 -18.94
N PRO A 14 -30.72 18.60 -18.11
CA PRO A 14 -30.11 19.92 -18.28
C PRO A 14 -28.60 19.74 -18.42
N ASP A 15 -27.96 20.51 -19.32
CA ASP A 15 -26.52 20.41 -19.60
C ASP A 15 -25.63 20.68 -18.35
N THR A 16 -26.27 21.07 -17.25
CA THR A 16 -25.72 21.42 -15.93
C THR A 16 -26.20 20.51 -14.78
N ALA A 17 -27.05 19.51 -15.04
CA ALA A 17 -27.53 18.62 -13.97
C ALA A 17 -26.50 17.51 -13.72
N GLU A 18 -26.03 17.41 -12.48
CA GLU A 18 -25.16 16.32 -12.04
C GLU A 18 -25.78 14.96 -12.37
N PHE A 19 -24.98 14.07 -12.95
CA PHE A 19 -25.42 12.71 -13.24
C PHE A 19 -25.80 11.98 -11.94
N SER A 20 -27.03 11.46 -11.88
CA SER A 20 -27.62 10.83 -10.70
C SER A 20 -27.92 9.33 -10.87
N GLY A 21 -27.49 8.73 -11.99
CA GLY A 21 -27.71 7.32 -12.31
C GLY A 21 -26.65 6.37 -11.73
N PHE A 22 -26.71 5.11 -12.15
CA PHE A 22 -25.70 4.11 -11.81
C PHE A 22 -24.31 4.56 -12.26
N GLY A 23 -23.35 4.60 -11.32
CA GLY A 23 -22.00 5.13 -11.55
C GLY A 23 -21.82 6.63 -11.23
N ALA A 24 -22.85 7.32 -10.71
CA ALA A 24 -22.75 8.69 -10.20
C ALA A 24 -21.68 8.84 -9.10
N LEU A 25 -21.15 10.06 -8.95
CA LEU A 25 -20.16 10.38 -7.93
C LEU A 25 -20.76 10.23 -6.53
N ARG A 26 -20.08 9.45 -5.68
CA ARG A 26 -20.41 9.34 -4.26
C ARG A 26 -20.11 10.65 -3.53
N PRO A 27 -20.68 10.91 -2.32
CA PRO A 27 -20.39 12.12 -1.56
C PRO A 27 -18.89 12.37 -1.32
N SER A 28 -18.11 11.32 -1.06
CA SER A 28 -16.64 11.41 -0.94
C SER A 28 -15.96 11.82 -2.26
N GLU A 29 -16.43 11.27 -3.38
CA GLU A 29 -15.91 11.60 -4.71
C GLU A 29 -16.23 13.03 -5.13
N LYS A 30 -17.39 13.57 -4.72
CA LYS A 30 -17.73 14.99 -4.96
C LYS A 30 -16.72 15.92 -4.29
N ARG A 31 -16.27 15.61 -3.07
CA ARG A 31 -15.20 16.37 -2.40
C ARG A 31 -13.90 16.37 -3.22
N TRP A 32 -13.58 15.29 -3.93
CA TRP A 32 -12.40 15.27 -4.82
C TRP A 32 -12.60 16.10 -6.09
N ARG A 33 -13.79 16.02 -6.69
CA ARG A 33 -14.16 16.90 -7.80
C ARG A 33 -14.05 18.38 -7.42
N ASP A 34 -14.52 18.74 -6.23
CA ASP A 34 -14.50 20.13 -5.77
C ASP A 34 -13.07 20.66 -5.52
N ARG A 35 -12.07 19.78 -5.42
CA ARG A 35 -10.63 20.12 -5.35
C ARG A 35 -9.95 20.16 -6.72
N TYR A 36 -10.63 19.80 -7.82
CA TYR A 36 -10.01 19.54 -9.13
C TYR A 36 -9.17 20.70 -9.64
N PHE A 37 -9.76 21.90 -9.78
CA PHE A 37 -9.06 23.06 -10.33
C PHE A 37 -7.94 23.57 -9.41
N PHE A 38 -8.13 23.47 -8.10
CA PHE A 38 -7.09 23.80 -7.13
C PHE A 38 -5.87 22.90 -7.31
N LEU A 39 -6.07 21.59 -7.38
CA LEU A 39 -4.99 20.63 -7.61
C LEU A 39 -4.32 20.85 -8.98
N GLN A 40 -5.12 21.12 -10.03
CA GLN A 40 -4.61 21.39 -11.37
C GLN A 40 -3.71 22.62 -11.39
N GLN A 41 -4.09 23.70 -10.71
CA GLN A 41 -3.28 24.91 -10.56
C GLN A 41 -1.94 24.65 -9.84
N HIS A 42 -1.91 23.67 -8.93
CA HIS A 42 -0.70 23.22 -8.23
C HIS A 42 0.06 22.12 -8.98
N GLY A 43 -0.34 21.83 -10.23
CA GLY A 43 0.37 20.90 -11.10
C GLY A 43 -0.02 19.44 -10.93
N TYR A 44 -1.19 19.13 -10.35
CA TYR A 44 -1.71 17.77 -10.18
C TYR A 44 -3.06 17.61 -10.89
N THR A 45 -3.14 16.71 -11.86
CA THR A 45 -4.38 16.43 -12.59
C THR A 45 -5.03 15.16 -12.05
N LEU A 46 -6.27 15.26 -11.57
CA LEU A 46 -7.08 14.10 -11.17
C LEU A 46 -7.61 13.37 -12.42
N ARG A 47 -8.05 12.12 -12.23
CA ARG A 47 -8.72 11.33 -13.27
C ARG A 47 -9.91 12.10 -13.88
N PRO A 48 -10.23 11.88 -15.18
CA PRO A 48 -11.33 12.58 -15.86
C PRO A 48 -12.67 12.52 -15.12
N ARG A 49 -12.96 11.42 -14.42
CA ARG A 49 -14.15 11.23 -13.56
C ARG A 49 -14.38 12.37 -12.56
N TYR A 50 -13.32 13.00 -12.07
CA TYR A 50 -13.38 14.07 -11.08
C TYR A 50 -13.33 15.47 -11.70
N HIS A 51 -13.28 15.59 -13.03
CA HIS A 51 -13.41 16.88 -13.68
C HIS A 51 -14.83 17.44 -13.42
N PRO A 52 -15.01 18.73 -13.07
CA PRO A 52 -16.33 19.30 -12.81
C PRO A 52 -17.32 19.16 -13.97
N ASP A 53 -16.82 19.23 -15.20
CA ASP A 53 -17.60 19.01 -16.43
C ASP A 53 -17.71 17.54 -16.86
N TRP A 54 -17.30 16.58 -16.02
CA TRP A 54 -17.35 15.16 -16.36
C TRP A 54 -18.78 14.69 -16.63
N LYS A 55 -18.91 13.89 -17.69
CA LYS A 55 -20.09 13.12 -18.01
C LYS A 55 -19.66 11.66 -18.20
N PRO A 56 -20.45 10.67 -17.74
CA PRO A 56 -20.09 9.27 -17.90
C PRO A 56 -19.84 8.92 -19.36
N SER A 57 -18.73 8.23 -19.63
CA SER A 57 -18.34 7.87 -20.99
C SER A 57 -19.34 6.92 -21.66
N TRP A 58 -20.06 6.10 -20.87
CA TRP A 58 -21.10 5.20 -21.35
C TRP A 58 -22.44 5.88 -21.65
N LEU A 59 -22.63 7.15 -21.26
CA LEU A 59 -23.90 7.85 -21.44
C LEU A 59 -24.26 7.97 -22.93
N GLY A 60 -25.40 7.41 -23.32
CA GLY A 60 -25.86 7.41 -24.72
C GLY A 60 -25.16 6.39 -25.62
N THR A 61 -24.34 5.50 -25.05
CA THR A 61 -23.70 4.37 -25.75
C THR A 61 -24.37 3.04 -25.37
N SER A 62 -23.97 1.96 -26.03
CA SER A 62 -24.32 0.58 -25.64
C SER A 62 -23.24 -0.09 -24.78
N ILE A 63 -22.28 0.68 -24.26
CA ILE A 63 -21.18 0.17 -23.45
C ILE A 63 -21.70 0.03 -22.01
N ASP A 64 -21.45 -1.12 -21.39
CA ASP A 64 -21.76 -1.32 -19.99
C ASP A 64 -20.84 -0.45 -19.12
N ALA A 65 -21.43 0.18 -18.09
CA ALA A 65 -20.73 1.15 -17.26
C ALA A 65 -19.47 0.55 -16.60
N ASP A 66 -19.56 -0.68 -16.11
CA ASP A 66 -18.48 -1.44 -15.46
C ASP A 66 -17.27 -1.71 -16.37
N SER A 67 -17.44 -1.59 -17.69
CA SER A 67 -16.37 -1.72 -18.68
C SER A 67 -15.62 -0.41 -18.93
N SER A 68 -16.03 0.69 -18.30
CA SER A 68 -15.44 2.02 -18.50
C SER A 68 -14.51 2.40 -17.33
N GLU A 69 -13.31 2.90 -17.61
CA GLU A 69 -12.34 3.31 -16.58
C GLU A 69 -12.93 4.37 -15.62
N ASP A 70 -13.74 5.29 -16.16
CA ASP A 70 -14.41 6.34 -15.41
C ASP A 70 -15.60 5.85 -14.58
N PHE A 71 -15.88 4.54 -14.53
CA PHE A 71 -16.78 3.92 -13.56
C PHE A 71 -16.07 3.52 -12.26
N ILE A 72 -14.74 3.35 -12.29
CA ILE A 72 -13.95 2.92 -11.14
C ILE A 72 -13.88 4.04 -10.09
N ALA A 73 -14.71 3.92 -9.05
CA ALA A 73 -14.72 4.84 -7.92
C ALA A 73 -13.56 4.53 -6.94
N SER A 74 -13.02 5.58 -6.30
CA SER A 74 -12.15 5.36 -5.13
C SER A 74 -13.01 4.87 -3.96
N LEU A 75 -12.60 3.74 -3.35
CA LEU A 75 -13.27 3.20 -2.15
C LEU A 75 -12.83 3.95 -0.89
N GLU A 76 -11.64 4.54 -0.90
CA GLU A 76 -11.10 5.34 0.19
C GLU A 76 -11.44 6.82 -0.03
N GLY A 77 -12.31 7.37 0.81
CA GLY A 77 -12.78 8.75 0.65
C GLY A 77 -11.71 9.82 0.84
N GLU A 78 -10.63 9.49 1.56
CA GLU A 78 -9.60 10.44 1.97
C GLU A 78 -8.29 10.27 1.18
N VAL A 79 -8.20 9.32 0.25
CA VAL A 79 -7.01 9.11 -0.61
C VAL A 79 -7.43 9.01 -2.08
N LEU A 80 -6.71 9.69 -2.96
CA LEU A 80 -6.94 9.62 -4.40
C LEU A 80 -5.65 9.70 -5.20
N ASP A 81 -5.58 8.98 -6.32
CA ASP A 81 -4.50 9.07 -7.28
C ASP A 81 -4.61 10.31 -8.18
N ALA A 82 -3.46 10.85 -8.57
CA ALA A 82 -3.35 11.97 -9.50
C ALA A 82 -2.10 11.83 -10.38
N VAL A 83 -2.03 12.64 -11.44
CA VAL A 83 -0.84 12.77 -12.29
C VAL A 83 -0.19 14.12 -12.04
N ARG A 84 1.08 14.10 -11.64
CA ARG A 84 1.92 15.30 -11.55
C ARG A 84 2.32 15.74 -12.96
N THR A 85 1.90 16.93 -13.33
CA THR A 85 1.96 17.46 -14.70
C THR A 85 3.37 17.69 -15.23
N LYS A 86 4.32 18.08 -14.36
CA LYS A 86 5.69 18.44 -14.79
C LYS A 86 6.48 17.27 -15.40
N ASP A 87 6.16 16.04 -15.03
CA ASP A 87 6.91 14.83 -15.38
C ASP A 87 6.02 13.62 -15.68
N ASN A 88 4.70 13.82 -15.77
CA ASN A 88 3.70 12.77 -15.99
C ASN A 88 3.81 11.62 -14.96
N PHE A 89 4.20 11.95 -13.73
CA PHE A 89 4.42 10.97 -12.67
C PHE A 89 3.15 10.75 -11.85
N ARG A 90 2.74 9.48 -11.65
CA ARG A 90 1.56 9.15 -10.84
C ARG A 90 1.87 9.31 -9.35
N VAL A 91 0.99 10.00 -8.63
CA VAL A 91 1.10 10.28 -7.20
C VAL A 91 -0.17 9.84 -6.48
N SER A 92 -0.07 9.68 -5.16
CA SER A 92 -1.22 9.57 -4.27
C SER A 92 -1.38 10.87 -3.49
N ILE A 93 -2.61 11.31 -3.27
CA ILE A 93 -2.95 12.50 -2.49
C ILE A 93 -3.84 12.06 -1.33
N LYS A 94 -3.40 12.25 -0.09
CA LYS A 94 -4.15 11.94 1.13
C LYS A 94 -4.62 13.24 1.80
N VAL A 95 -5.89 13.30 2.19
CA VAL A 95 -6.43 14.36 3.06
C VAL A 95 -6.03 14.03 4.49
N ILE A 96 -5.40 14.98 5.17
CA ILE A 96 -4.90 14.81 6.54
C ILE A 96 -5.34 15.98 7.40
N SER A 97 -5.81 15.69 8.62
CA SER A 97 -6.11 16.72 9.59
C SER A 97 -4.85 17.43 10.09
N ASN A 98 -4.88 18.76 10.12
CA ASN A 98 -3.81 19.60 10.66
C ASN A 98 -3.65 19.47 12.19
N ALA A 99 -4.62 18.85 12.87
CA ALA A 99 -4.51 18.52 14.29
C ALA A 99 -3.70 17.23 14.55
N SER A 100 -3.45 16.42 13.51
CA SER A 100 -2.64 15.21 13.59
C SER A 100 -1.16 15.51 13.42
N ASP A 101 -0.31 14.74 14.09
CA ASP A 101 1.14 14.75 13.89
C ASP A 101 1.57 14.03 12.59
N GLU A 102 0.66 13.35 11.90
CA GLU A 102 0.93 12.56 10.70
C GLU A 102 1.68 13.36 9.63
N SER A 103 1.21 14.57 9.30
CA SER A 103 1.85 15.42 8.28
C SER A 103 3.25 15.87 8.72
N ARG A 104 3.43 16.19 10.00
CA ARG A 104 4.71 16.57 10.59
C ARG A 104 5.71 15.42 10.54
N ILE A 105 5.30 14.21 10.91
CA ILE A 105 6.13 13.00 10.88
C ILE A 105 6.50 12.64 9.43
N ALA A 106 5.51 12.60 8.53
CA ALA A 106 5.72 12.30 7.11
C ALA A 106 6.72 13.28 6.45
N CYS A 107 6.59 14.58 6.75
CA CYS A 107 7.51 15.60 6.25
C CYS A 107 8.91 15.49 6.85
N LEU A 108 9.01 15.16 8.14
CA LEU A 108 10.31 14.93 8.79
C LEU A 108 11.04 13.77 8.09
N LEU A 109 10.37 12.63 7.91
CA LEU A 109 10.88 11.46 7.21
C LEU A 109 11.23 11.75 5.74
N SER A 110 10.64 12.78 5.15
CA SER A 110 10.95 13.25 3.79
C SER A 110 11.90 14.45 3.75
N SER A 111 12.51 14.81 4.87
CA SER A 111 13.55 15.85 4.90
C SER A 111 14.78 15.42 4.11
N LYS A 112 15.53 16.37 3.55
CA LYS A 112 16.74 16.09 2.76
C LYS A 112 17.73 15.16 3.48
N LYS A 113 17.87 15.31 4.81
CA LYS A 113 18.71 14.45 5.64
C LYS A 113 18.19 13.01 5.67
N LEU A 114 16.91 12.83 6.01
CA LEU A 114 16.34 11.49 6.18
C LEU A 114 16.06 10.78 4.85
N LEU A 115 15.77 11.49 3.76
CA LEU A 115 15.65 10.88 2.43
C LEU A 115 16.97 10.24 1.96
N SER A 116 18.10 10.85 2.34
CA SER A 116 19.43 10.30 2.05
C SER A 116 19.88 9.22 3.02
N ASP A 117 19.14 9.01 4.12
CA ASP A 117 19.47 7.99 5.11
C ASP A 117 19.14 6.59 4.55
N PRO A 118 20.11 5.66 4.49
CA PRO A 118 19.85 4.31 4.01
C PRO A 118 18.82 3.58 4.87
N ASN A 119 18.66 3.90 6.15
CA ASN A 119 17.73 3.22 7.04
C ASN A 119 16.30 3.78 6.95
N ASN A 120 16.07 4.84 6.17
CA ASN A 120 14.74 5.38 5.96
C ASN A 120 14.05 4.67 4.79
N HIS A 121 13.03 3.88 5.12
CA HIS A 121 12.18 3.14 4.17
C HIS A 121 10.76 3.71 4.10
N CYS A 122 10.58 4.95 4.54
CA CYS A 122 9.29 5.60 4.55
C CYS A 122 8.94 6.13 3.16
N VAL A 123 7.65 6.12 2.83
CA VAL A 123 7.17 6.71 1.58
C VAL A 123 7.57 8.20 1.48
N PRO A 124 8.17 8.64 0.36
CA PRO A 124 8.55 10.04 0.22
C PRO A 124 7.32 10.91 -0.03
N ILE A 125 7.32 12.05 0.65
CA ILE A 125 6.38 13.14 0.46
C ILE A 125 6.96 14.11 -0.56
N PHE A 126 6.18 14.41 -1.59
CA PHE A 126 6.56 15.35 -2.65
C PHE A 126 6.05 16.76 -2.39
N ASP A 127 4.91 16.89 -1.71
CA ASP A 127 4.24 18.18 -1.51
C ASP A 127 3.25 18.13 -0.35
N VAL A 128 2.96 19.30 0.20
CA VAL A 128 1.91 19.53 1.21
C VAL A 128 1.15 20.77 0.81
N LEU A 129 -0.09 20.60 0.38
CA LEU A 129 -0.95 21.70 -0.05
C LEU A 129 -2.03 21.99 1.00
N PRO A 130 -2.49 23.23 1.16
CA PRO A 130 -3.69 23.49 1.95
C PRO A 130 -4.92 22.87 1.27
N ASP A 131 -5.90 22.43 2.05
CA ASP A 131 -7.16 21.95 1.49
C ASP A 131 -8.12 23.13 1.22
N PRO A 132 -8.55 23.37 -0.04
CA PRO A 132 -9.47 24.47 -0.36
C PRO A 132 -10.87 24.28 0.24
N LEU A 133 -11.23 23.08 0.70
CA LEU A 133 -12.53 22.79 1.29
C LEU A 133 -12.59 23.03 2.80
N GLY A 134 -11.44 23.18 3.47
CA GLY A 134 -11.37 23.37 4.91
C GLY A 134 -9.94 23.63 5.41
N ALA A 135 -9.75 24.73 6.14
CA ALA A 135 -8.43 25.11 6.68
C ALA A 135 -7.90 24.16 7.77
N GLU A 136 -8.75 23.26 8.26
CA GLU A 136 -8.41 22.22 9.24
C GLU A 136 -7.68 21.02 8.62
N ASN A 137 -7.62 20.92 7.29
CA ASN A 137 -6.96 19.83 6.58
C ASN A 137 -5.84 20.31 5.65
N SER A 138 -4.97 19.39 5.30
CA SER A 138 -3.96 19.52 4.24
C SER A 138 -4.04 18.33 3.30
N LEU A 139 -3.58 18.53 2.06
CA LEU A 139 -3.44 17.50 1.04
C LEU A 139 -1.97 17.08 0.95
N LEU A 140 -1.68 15.86 1.41
CA LEU A 140 -0.35 15.29 1.41
C LEU A 140 -0.12 14.52 0.10
N VAL A 141 0.82 15.00 -0.73
CA VAL A 141 1.17 14.36 -2.00
C VAL A 141 2.35 13.43 -1.79
N MET A 142 2.18 12.15 -2.11
CA MET A 142 3.16 11.09 -1.87
C MET A 142 3.32 10.15 -3.07
N MET A 143 4.30 9.25 -3.00
CA MET A 143 4.47 8.21 -4.02
C MET A 143 3.19 7.37 -4.17
N TYR A 144 2.77 7.10 -5.42
CA TYR A 144 1.71 6.14 -5.68
C TYR A 144 2.27 4.72 -5.52
N LEU A 145 1.71 3.98 -4.58
CA LEU A 145 2.15 2.62 -4.23
C LEU A 145 1.02 1.63 -4.51
N ARG A 146 1.40 0.35 -4.54
CA ARG A 146 0.49 -0.79 -4.60
C ARG A 146 0.71 -1.67 -3.36
N PRO A 147 -0.27 -2.50 -2.97
CA PRO A 147 -0.08 -3.50 -1.93
C PRO A 147 1.17 -4.35 -2.17
N TYR A 148 1.90 -4.69 -1.12
CA TYR A 148 3.20 -5.33 -1.21
C TYR A 148 3.11 -6.79 -1.73
N ASP A 149 1.94 -7.40 -1.58
CA ASP A 149 1.56 -8.75 -1.97
C ASP A 149 0.81 -8.80 -3.32
N ASP A 150 0.78 -7.68 -4.05
CA ASP A 150 0.23 -7.62 -5.41
C ASP A 150 1.34 -7.21 -6.41
N PRO A 151 1.71 -8.09 -7.38
CA PRO A 151 1.29 -9.48 -7.49
C PRO A 151 1.84 -10.33 -6.35
N GLU A 152 1.22 -11.48 -6.14
CA GLU A 152 1.62 -12.42 -5.09
C GLU A 152 3.06 -12.92 -5.26
N PHE A 153 3.69 -13.29 -4.15
CA PHE A 153 5.04 -13.87 -4.14
C PHE A 153 5.05 -15.24 -4.87
N GLU A 154 5.90 -15.39 -5.89
CA GLU A 154 5.99 -16.60 -6.70
C GLU A 154 7.09 -17.56 -6.21
N VAL A 155 8.19 -17.04 -5.62
CA VAL A 155 9.35 -17.84 -5.20
C VAL A 155 9.89 -17.42 -3.84
N ILE A 156 10.54 -18.35 -3.14
CA ILE A 156 11.07 -18.12 -1.78
C ILE A 156 12.04 -16.92 -1.75
N GLU A 157 12.82 -16.73 -2.82
CA GLU A 157 13.72 -15.59 -2.96
C GLU A 157 13.00 -14.23 -2.91
N GLU A 158 11.77 -14.11 -3.39
CA GLU A 158 11.00 -12.86 -3.34
C GLU A 158 10.55 -12.54 -1.92
N VAL A 159 10.16 -13.55 -1.13
CA VAL A 159 9.86 -13.37 0.29
C VAL A 159 11.11 -12.98 1.08
N ILE A 160 12.25 -13.60 0.77
CA ILE A 160 13.53 -13.21 1.39
C ILE A 160 13.89 -11.78 1.00
N ASP A 161 13.70 -11.39 -0.27
CA ASP A 161 13.93 -10.01 -0.72
C ASP A 161 12.97 -9.03 -0.02
N PHE A 162 11.70 -9.40 0.17
CA PHE A 162 10.72 -8.63 0.92
C PHE A 162 11.12 -8.42 2.39
N VAL A 163 11.34 -9.51 3.15
CA VAL A 163 11.73 -9.43 4.57
C VAL A 163 13.02 -8.63 4.73
N LYS A 164 14.00 -8.88 3.86
CA LYS A 164 15.24 -8.11 3.81
C LYS A 164 14.95 -6.61 3.63
N GLN A 165 14.10 -6.24 2.69
CA GLN A 165 13.85 -4.83 2.34
C GLN A 165 12.99 -4.07 3.35
N THR A 166 12.20 -4.78 4.16
CA THR A 166 11.55 -4.18 5.34
C THR A 166 12.53 -3.90 6.48
N LEU A 167 13.75 -4.45 6.42
CA LEU A 167 14.79 -4.29 7.43
C LEU A 167 16.03 -3.52 6.92
N GLU A 168 16.27 -3.43 5.60
CA GLU A 168 17.41 -2.70 5.00
C GLU A 168 17.26 -2.32 3.49
N ARG A 169 18.27 -1.64 2.91
CA ARG A 169 18.30 -1.17 1.50
C ARG A 169 18.79 -2.20 0.47
N PRO A 170 18.49 -2.00 -0.83
CA PRO A 170 17.63 -0.96 -1.43
C PRO A 170 16.13 -1.20 -1.23
N VAL A 171 15.34 -0.14 -1.14
CA VAL A 171 13.92 -0.20 -0.76
C VAL A 171 13.02 -0.28 -1.99
N LYS A 172 12.25 -1.37 -2.13
CA LYS A 172 11.07 -1.44 -3.03
C LYS A 172 9.76 -1.36 -2.24
N TYR A 173 9.80 -1.68 -0.95
CA TYR A 173 8.64 -1.72 -0.05
C TYR A 173 8.71 -0.57 0.94
N TYR A 174 7.67 0.23 1.03
CA TYR A 174 7.67 1.45 1.82
C TYR A 174 6.73 1.35 3.01
N PHE A 175 7.15 1.87 4.16
CA PHE A 175 6.24 2.14 5.27
C PHE A 175 5.39 3.38 4.96
N ILE A 176 4.10 3.28 5.23
CA ILE A 176 3.08 4.30 4.97
C ILE A 176 2.21 4.51 6.21
N ASP A 177 1.40 5.56 6.16
CA ASP A 177 0.38 5.91 7.15
C ASP A 177 0.92 6.19 8.56
N TRP A 178 1.16 7.46 8.85
CA TRP A 178 1.68 7.90 10.16
C TRP A 178 0.56 8.35 11.12
N GLY A 179 -0.70 8.02 10.82
CA GLY A 179 -1.87 8.47 11.59
C GLY A 179 -1.90 7.97 13.04
N LEU A 180 -1.22 6.86 13.33
CA LEU A 180 -1.09 6.28 14.67
C LEU A 180 0.32 6.42 15.26
N SER A 181 1.23 7.08 14.55
CA SER A 181 2.64 7.15 14.93
C SER A 181 2.88 8.20 16.01
N SER A 182 3.88 7.94 16.85
CA SER A 182 4.38 8.90 17.84
C SER A 182 5.81 9.31 17.50
N TYR A 183 6.13 10.59 17.69
CA TYR A 183 7.47 11.10 17.50
C TYR A 183 8.16 11.33 18.84
N PHE A 184 9.34 10.74 19.00
CA PHE A 184 10.21 10.90 20.17
C PHE A 184 11.49 11.60 19.75
N ARG A 185 11.92 12.61 20.52
CA ARG A 185 13.23 13.22 20.38
C ARG A 185 14.30 12.31 20.98
N GLU A 186 15.55 12.53 20.58
CA GLU A 186 16.68 11.84 21.17
C GLU A 186 16.70 12.02 22.70
N GLY A 187 16.74 10.91 23.42
CA GLY A 187 16.70 10.87 24.89
C GLY A 187 15.29 10.85 25.50
N GLU A 188 14.21 11.01 24.73
CA GLU A 188 12.84 10.85 25.23
C GLU A 188 12.49 9.37 25.46
N SER A 189 11.59 9.14 26.41
CA SER A 189 11.11 7.78 26.72
C SER A 189 10.22 7.27 25.57
N PRO A 190 10.46 6.06 25.04
CA PRO A 190 9.65 5.47 23.98
C PRO A 190 8.37 4.81 24.52
N TYR A 191 8.00 5.05 25.78
CA TYR A 191 6.85 4.43 26.40
C TYR A 191 5.57 5.20 26.12
N VAL A 192 4.55 4.52 25.61
CA VAL A 192 3.25 5.09 25.23
C VAL A 192 2.09 4.38 25.93
N LEU A 193 0.94 5.03 25.93
CA LEU A 193 -0.36 4.48 26.31
C LEU A 193 -1.28 4.51 25.09
N GLY A 194 -2.21 3.56 25.03
CA GLY A 194 -3.22 3.52 23.99
C GLY A 194 -3.56 2.09 23.58
N THR A 195 -4.81 1.91 23.13
CA THR A 195 -5.30 0.66 22.54
C THR A 195 -5.52 0.76 21.03
N LYS A 196 -5.30 1.94 20.43
CA LYS A 196 -5.36 2.14 18.98
C LYS A 196 -4.01 1.73 18.38
N CYS A 197 -4.04 0.73 17.52
CA CYS A 197 -2.88 0.16 16.86
C CYS A 197 -3.32 -0.37 15.48
N ALA A 198 -2.39 -0.47 14.53
CA ALA A 198 -2.65 -1.15 13.26
C ALA A 198 -2.95 -2.64 13.47
N ASP A 199 -2.27 -3.26 14.45
CA ASP A 199 -2.49 -4.64 14.86
C ASP A 199 -3.02 -4.72 16.29
N HIS A 200 -4.27 -5.16 16.43
CA HIS A 200 -4.94 -5.29 17.72
C HIS A 200 -4.56 -6.57 18.50
N ASN A 201 -3.75 -7.45 17.92
CA ASN A 201 -3.29 -8.67 18.59
C ASN A 201 -2.09 -8.43 19.51
N ALA A 202 -1.49 -7.24 19.47
CA ALA A 202 -0.40 -6.88 20.36
C ALA A 202 -0.84 -6.93 21.83
N PRO A 203 -0.21 -7.78 22.67
CA PRO A 203 -0.71 -8.08 24.03
C PRO A 203 -0.54 -6.92 25.03
N GLU A 204 0.36 -5.98 24.74
CA GLU A 204 0.67 -4.85 25.63
C GLU A 204 -0.26 -3.65 25.48
N LEU A 205 -1.14 -3.63 24.47
CA LEU A 205 -2.01 -2.49 24.20
C LEU A 205 -2.89 -2.14 25.40
N SER A 206 -2.63 -0.98 26.01
CA SER A 206 -3.27 -0.59 27.26
C SER A 206 -3.39 0.92 27.38
N ASN A 207 -4.54 1.38 27.89
CA ASN A 207 -4.76 2.78 28.28
C ASN A 207 -4.24 3.09 29.70
N VAL A 208 -3.73 2.08 30.43
CA VAL A 208 -3.33 2.21 31.84
C VAL A 208 -1.86 1.87 32.04
N HIS A 209 -1.36 0.83 31.37
CA HIS A 209 0.00 0.36 31.52
C HIS A 209 0.85 0.80 30.34
N PRO A 210 1.87 1.65 30.55
CA PRO A 210 2.69 2.11 29.44
C PRO A 210 3.56 0.97 28.91
N TYR A 211 3.77 0.95 27.60
CA TYR A 211 4.58 -0.05 26.91
C TYR A 211 5.51 0.61 25.91
N ASN A 212 6.60 -0.08 25.55
CA ASN A 212 7.63 0.45 24.66
C ASN A 212 7.16 0.42 23.20
N ALA A 213 7.00 1.59 22.58
CA ALA A 213 6.52 1.73 21.20
C ALA A 213 7.43 1.05 20.16
N PHE A 214 8.76 1.05 20.37
CA PHE A 214 9.67 0.39 19.44
C PHE A 214 9.53 -1.13 19.45
N MET A 215 9.22 -1.70 20.62
CA MET A 215 8.96 -3.14 20.72
C MET A 215 7.60 -3.52 20.18
N LEU A 216 6.62 -2.61 20.24
CA LEU A 216 5.34 -2.77 19.57
C LEU A 216 5.54 -2.89 18.04
N ASP A 217 6.34 -2.00 17.43
CA ASP A 217 6.61 -2.06 15.98
C ASP A 217 7.29 -3.37 15.57
N VAL A 218 8.22 -3.90 16.40
CA VAL A 218 8.83 -5.22 16.18
C VAL A 218 7.79 -6.34 16.22
N PHE A 219 6.82 -6.28 17.13
CA PHE A 219 5.74 -7.25 17.19
C PHE A 219 4.84 -7.17 15.96
N ILE A 220 4.41 -5.97 15.57
CA ILE A 220 3.54 -5.77 14.40
C ILE A 220 4.20 -6.35 13.15
N LEU A 221 5.49 -6.07 12.93
CA LEU A 221 6.22 -6.61 11.78
C LEU A 221 6.40 -8.13 11.86
N GLY A 222 6.67 -8.67 13.05
CA GLY A 222 6.78 -10.12 13.26
C GLY A 222 5.47 -10.86 13.03
N HIS A 223 4.36 -10.30 13.52
CA HIS A 223 3.03 -10.86 13.36
C HIS A 223 2.57 -10.75 11.89
N MET A 224 2.91 -9.66 11.20
CA MET A 224 2.73 -9.53 9.75
C MET A 224 3.48 -10.63 8.97
N TYR A 225 4.73 -10.95 9.33
CA TYR A 225 5.43 -12.09 8.74
C TYR A 225 4.76 -13.44 9.06
N GLU A 226 4.17 -13.58 10.25
CA GLU A 226 3.46 -14.80 10.63
C GLU A 226 2.20 -15.00 9.79
N ASP A 227 1.32 -13.98 9.76
CA ASP A 227 0.02 -14.03 9.13
C ASP A 227 0.12 -14.01 7.61
N ASP A 228 0.95 -13.14 7.03
CA ASP A 228 0.96 -12.91 5.60
C ASP A 228 1.96 -13.82 4.87
N LEU A 229 2.92 -14.42 5.58
CA LEU A 229 3.93 -15.29 4.99
C LEU A 229 3.86 -16.73 5.53
N LEU A 230 4.13 -16.95 6.83
CA LEU A 230 4.31 -18.29 7.38
C LEU A 230 3.01 -19.12 7.35
N LYS A 231 1.87 -18.50 7.65
CA LYS A 231 0.53 -19.11 7.59
C LYS A 231 0.00 -19.24 6.16
N VAL A 232 0.43 -18.38 5.23
CA VAL A 232 -0.01 -18.42 3.82
C VAL A 232 0.76 -19.45 3.00
N TYR A 233 2.08 -19.53 3.15
CA TYR A 233 2.95 -20.32 2.27
C TYR A 233 3.65 -21.48 2.99
N HIS A 234 3.90 -22.56 2.25
CA HIS A 234 4.80 -23.63 2.66
C HIS A 234 6.27 -23.28 2.37
N GLY A 235 7.20 -23.92 3.11
CA GLY A 235 8.64 -23.81 2.85
C GLY A 235 9.30 -22.56 3.43
N LEU A 236 8.57 -21.80 4.26
CA LEU A 236 9.05 -20.63 4.98
C LEU A 236 9.35 -20.90 6.46
N ASP A 237 9.37 -22.17 6.89
CA ASP A 237 9.58 -22.56 8.29
C ASP A 237 10.93 -22.07 8.85
N PHE A 238 11.89 -21.75 7.97
CA PHE A 238 13.15 -21.12 8.37
C PHE A 238 12.99 -19.72 8.99
N LEU A 239 11.87 -19.02 8.74
CA LEU A 239 11.55 -17.73 9.38
C LEU A 239 10.97 -17.89 10.78
N GLU A 240 10.50 -19.09 11.15
CA GLU A 240 9.82 -19.35 12.42
C GLU A 240 10.62 -18.89 13.64
N PRO A 241 11.96 -19.11 13.74
CA PRO A 241 12.73 -18.60 14.88
C PRO A 241 12.68 -17.08 14.98
N LEU A 242 12.84 -16.37 13.85
CA LEU A 242 12.79 -14.89 13.82
C LEU A 242 11.42 -14.39 14.28
N ILE A 243 10.36 -14.92 13.67
CA ILE A 243 8.97 -14.56 13.97
C ILE A 243 8.67 -14.79 15.45
N THR A 244 9.00 -15.98 15.96
CA THR A 244 8.77 -16.36 17.37
C THR A 244 9.40 -15.35 18.34
N PHE A 245 10.62 -14.88 18.07
CA PHE A 245 11.27 -13.90 18.93
C PHE A 245 10.68 -12.49 18.78
N MET A 246 10.29 -12.09 17.58
CA MET A 246 9.64 -10.80 17.33
C MET A 246 8.24 -10.71 17.95
N THR A 247 7.51 -11.83 18.05
CA THR A 247 6.13 -11.88 18.55
C THR A 247 6.00 -12.32 20.02
N LEU A 248 7.10 -12.34 20.79
CA LEU A 248 7.05 -12.66 22.23
C LEU A 248 6.07 -11.76 22.97
N SER A 249 5.27 -12.32 23.89
CA SER A 249 4.24 -11.55 24.60
C SER A 249 4.80 -10.48 25.52
N GLN A 250 6.02 -10.67 26.03
CA GLN A 250 6.74 -9.70 26.84
C GLN A 250 7.61 -8.79 25.95
N PRO A 251 7.29 -7.49 25.79
CA PRO A 251 7.99 -6.60 24.87
C PRO A 251 9.50 -6.53 25.10
N GLU A 252 9.94 -6.54 26.37
CA GLU A 252 11.34 -6.48 26.77
C GLU A 252 12.17 -7.71 26.40
N ARG A 253 11.51 -8.82 26.02
CA ARG A 253 12.18 -10.05 25.57
C ARG A 253 12.31 -10.13 24.05
N ARG A 254 11.64 -9.23 23.31
CA ARG A 254 11.76 -9.15 21.85
C ARG A 254 13.14 -8.61 21.47
N PRO A 255 13.67 -9.00 20.29
CA PRO A 255 14.88 -8.38 19.76
C PRO A 255 14.59 -6.91 19.41
N THR A 256 15.62 -6.06 19.46
CA THR A 256 15.54 -4.75 18.79
C THR A 256 15.43 -4.95 17.27
N ALA A 257 14.97 -3.94 16.53
CA ALA A 257 14.94 -3.99 15.06
C ALA A 257 16.32 -4.33 14.46
N GLU A 258 17.40 -3.78 15.02
CA GLU A 258 18.78 -4.11 14.63
C GLU A 258 19.14 -5.58 14.92
N ALA A 259 18.76 -6.11 16.09
CA ALA A 259 18.99 -7.50 16.44
C ALA A 259 18.17 -8.46 15.55
N ALA A 260 16.92 -8.11 15.23
CA ALA A 260 16.07 -8.85 14.30
C ALA A 260 16.70 -8.93 12.90
N LEU A 261 17.24 -7.83 12.39
CA LEU A 261 17.99 -7.82 11.12
C LEU A 261 19.20 -8.76 11.16
N ARG A 262 19.97 -8.76 12.25
CA ARG A 262 21.11 -9.69 12.41
C ARG A 262 20.66 -11.15 12.43
N MET A 263 19.59 -11.46 13.16
CA MET A 263 19.01 -12.80 13.20
C MET A 263 18.54 -13.26 11.81
N PHE A 264 17.85 -12.40 11.07
CA PHE A 264 17.45 -12.68 9.70
C PHE A 264 18.65 -13.00 8.80
N TYR A 265 19.75 -12.26 8.96
CA TYR A 265 20.97 -12.51 8.22
C TYR A 265 21.62 -13.85 8.53
N ASP A 266 21.64 -14.25 9.79
CA ASP A 266 22.19 -15.54 10.20
C ASP A 266 21.34 -16.70 9.66
N ILE A 267 20.01 -16.58 9.70
CA ILE A 267 19.08 -17.51 9.06
C ILE A 267 19.38 -17.60 7.56
N ARG A 268 19.46 -16.46 6.86
CA ARG A 268 19.70 -16.40 5.42
C ARG A 268 21.04 -17.05 5.01
N ARG A 269 22.09 -16.92 5.83
CA ARG A 269 23.40 -17.56 5.58
C ARG A 269 23.32 -19.09 5.68
N GLY A 270 22.42 -19.62 6.48
CA GLY A 270 22.20 -21.05 6.64
C GLY A 270 21.37 -21.70 5.52
N LEU A 271 20.70 -20.91 4.67
CA LEU A 271 19.86 -21.44 3.59
C LEU A 271 20.68 -21.96 2.42
N SER A 272 20.28 -23.12 1.88
CA SER A 272 20.87 -23.64 0.65
C SER A 272 20.53 -22.74 -0.53
N ARG A 273 21.52 -22.36 -1.33
CA ARG A 273 21.29 -21.58 -2.55
C ARG A 273 20.43 -22.31 -3.59
N THR A 274 20.27 -23.63 -3.45
CA THR A 274 19.41 -24.44 -4.30
C THR A 274 17.93 -24.39 -3.91
N THR A 275 17.56 -23.93 -2.71
CA THR A 275 16.15 -23.82 -2.26
C THR A 275 15.48 -22.48 -2.60
N LEU A 276 16.26 -21.43 -2.84
CA LEU A 276 15.76 -20.08 -3.14
C LEU A 276 14.88 -19.95 -4.41
N PRO A 277 15.20 -20.62 -5.54
CA PRO A 277 14.40 -20.47 -6.76
C PRO A 277 13.16 -21.38 -6.77
N TRP A 278 12.86 -22.09 -5.69
CA TRP A 278 11.67 -22.93 -5.64
C TRP A 278 10.42 -22.08 -5.53
N ARG A 279 9.39 -22.54 -6.24
CA ARG A 279 8.06 -21.96 -6.24
C ARG A 279 7.48 -21.94 -4.82
N LEU A 280 6.95 -20.79 -4.41
CA LEU A 280 6.11 -20.69 -3.23
C LEU A 280 4.77 -21.38 -3.49
N ARG A 281 4.32 -22.14 -2.50
CA ARG A 281 3.05 -22.86 -2.56
C ARG A 281 2.17 -22.36 -1.45
N LYS A 282 0.98 -21.89 -1.79
CA LYS A 282 0.00 -21.54 -0.76
C LYS A 282 -0.49 -22.80 -0.06
N ARG A 283 -0.79 -22.69 1.23
CA ARG A 283 -1.31 -23.82 2.03
C ARG A 283 -2.71 -24.27 1.58
N GLU A 284 -3.48 -23.36 1.00
CA GLU A 284 -4.84 -23.60 0.50
C GLU A 284 -4.89 -24.16 -0.93
N GLU A 285 -3.75 -24.24 -1.64
CA GLU A 285 -3.71 -24.75 -3.03
C GLU A 285 -4.23 -26.20 -3.10
N SER A 286 -5.22 -26.42 -3.96
CA SER A 286 -5.74 -27.76 -4.25
C SER A 286 -4.70 -28.61 -5.00
N GLY A 287 -4.84 -29.94 -4.92
CA GLY A 287 -3.92 -30.88 -5.59
C GLY A 287 -3.84 -30.70 -7.11
N THR A 288 -4.94 -30.29 -7.74
CA THR A 288 -5.01 -30.00 -9.18
C THR A 288 -4.34 -28.69 -9.56
N GLU A 289 -4.52 -27.64 -8.76
CA GLU A 289 -3.83 -26.37 -8.95
C GLU A 289 -2.32 -26.56 -8.86
N ARG A 290 -1.86 -27.33 -7.86
CA ARG A 290 -0.44 -27.65 -7.65
C ARG A 290 0.24 -28.20 -8.91
N VAL A 291 -0.39 -29.15 -9.60
CA VAL A 291 0.21 -29.77 -10.81
C VAL A 291 0.34 -28.76 -11.95
N VAL A 292 -0.69 -27.96 -12.20
CA VAL A 292 -0.69 -26.92 -13.25
C VAL A 292 0.39 -25.89 -12.96
N TYR A 293 0.44 -25.44 -11.72
CA TYR A 293 1.31 -24.40 -11.23
C TYR A 293 2.78 -24.78 -11.16
N ASP A 294 3.10 -25.99 -10.68
CA ASP A 294 4.46 -26.53 -10.72
C ASP A 294 4.96 -26.65 -12.17
N THR A 295 4.08 -27.03 -13.11
CA THR A 295 4.41 -27.13 -14.54
C THR A 295 4.71 -25.75 -15.15
N LEU A 296 3.89 -24.74 -14.84
CA LEU A 296 4.12 -23.36 -15.27
C LEU A 296 5.41 -22.77 -14.69
N SER A 297 5.67 -23.01 -13.39
CA SER A 297 6.89 -22.54 -12.72
C SER A 297 8.15 -23.22 -13.27
N ALA A 298 8.11 -24.52 -13.56
CA ALA A 298 9.20 -25.24 -14.22
C ALA A 298 9.49 -24.69 -15.62
N ALA A 299 8.44 -24.37 -16.39
CA ALA A 299 8.58 -23.74 -17.71
C ALA A 299 9.19 -22.32 -17.60
N LYS A 300 8.73 -21.49 -16.65
CA LYS A 300 9.30 -20.16 -16.37
C LYS A 300 10.78 -20.26 -15.97
N ALA A 301 11.14 -21.19 -15.09
CA ALA A 301 12.53 -21.42 -14.66
C ALA A 301 13.43 -21.85 -15.82
N GLY A 302 12.95 -22.77 -16.67
CA GLY A 302 13.62 -23.18 -17.90
C GLY A 302 13.87 -22.00 -18.85
N LEU A 303 12.86 -21.15 -19.06
CA LEU A 303 12.97 -19.95 -19.90
C LEU A 303 13.98 -18.93 -19.34
N LYS A 304 14.02 -18.76 -18.00
CA LYS A 304 14.95 -17.86 -17.29
C LYS A 304 16.40 -18.35 -17.41
N LEU A 305 16.62 -19.67 -17.38
CA LEU A 305 17.93 -20.30 -17.63
C LEU A 305 18.38 -20.12 -19.08
N VAL A 306 17.48 -20.31 -20.06
CA VAL A 306 17.78 -20.07 -21.49
C VAL A 306 18.13 -18.60 -21.75
N ARG A 307 17.39 -17.65 -21.18
CA ARG A 307 17.72 -16.21 -21.29
C ARG A 307 19.06 -15.86 -20.64
N ARG A 308 19.39 -16.44 -19.48
CA ARG A 308 20.71 -16.24 -18.85
C ARG A 308 21.84 -16.87 -19.67
N GLY A 309 21.60 -18.00 -20.34
CA GLY A 309 22.57 -18.62 -21.24
C GLY A 309 22.81 -17.83 -22.54
N LEU A 310 21.78 -17.15 -23.05
CA LEU A 310 21.87 -16.30 -24.26
C LEU A 310 22.53 -14.94 -24.03
N ILE A 311 22.50 -14.42 -22.80
CA ILE A 311 23.14 -13.14 -22.42
C ILE A 311 24.58 -13.37 -21.90
N GLY A 312 24.94 -14.62 -21.60
CA GLY A 312 26.26 -15.02 -21.08
C GLY A 312 27.19 -15.69 -22.10
N ALA A 313 26.95 -15.53 -23.41
CA ALA A 313 27.82 -16.02 -24.49
C ALA A 313 28.34 -14.86 -25.34
#